data_AF-A0A9X0BSX0-F1
#
_entry.id   AF-A0A9X0BSX0-F1
#
_cell.length_a   1.000
_cell.length_b   1.000
_cell.length_c   1.000
_cell.angle_alpha   90.00
_cell.angle_beta   90.00
_cell.angle_gamma   90.00
#
_symmetry.space_group_name_H-M   'P 1'
#
loop_
_entity.id
_entity.type
_entity.pdbx_description
1 polymer ?
#
loop_
_entity_poly.entity_id
_entity_poly.type
_entity_poly.pdbx_seq_one_letter_code
_entity_poly.pdbx_strand_id
1 'polypeptide(L)'
;MATGYLVRAMGPMQSIATTGSLARSSIIRATTALRQSVRYNSYTPTEATQEPTVASSSSPAPSTSTPLSLTDLEPPTLLRNYASKTKSGTVVSVGRMDRTVTVVYRSNEWDKHVRKYYRKDVKILVSDPQNSLRKGDVIEFSSGAPKSHRVHHVVERIITPFAVPIEDRPAVMTKEEREQERARRWAAKYVRRESRRLGEEINLETIARAHGYIQDGESLSAAELIHRIFEGQERIGKVKKLVQERIGEVQA
;
A
#
# COMPACT_ATOMS: atom_id res chain seq x y z
N MET A 1 -7.00 43.98 -34.97
CA MET A 1 -7.71 44.19 -33.69
C MET A 1 -8.44 42.89 -33.36
N ALA A 2 -8.36 42.31 -32.16
CA ALA A 2 -7.57 42.66 -30.97
C ALA A 2 -7.09 41.36 -30.26
N THR A 3 -6.11 41.47 -29.37
CA THR A 3 -5.45 40.34 -28.69
C THR A 3 -6.05 40.04 -27.31
N GLY A 4 -6.48 38.80 -27.07
CA GLY A 4 -6.95 38.34 -25.76
C GLY A 4 -5.81 37.91 -24.84
N TYR A 5 -5.42 38.78 -23.89
CA TYR A 5 -4.38 38.47 -22.90
C TYR A 5 -4.91 37.60 -21.74
N LEU A 6 -4.24 36.48 -21.47
CA LEU A 6 -4.49 35.67 -20.27
C LEU A 6 -3.78 36.29 -19.06
N VAL A 7 -4.54 36.92 -18.17
CA VAL A 7 -4.02 37.50 -16.92
C VAL A 7 -3.74 36.39 -15.90
N ARG A 8 -2.45 36.11 -15.65
CA ARG A 8 -2.01 35.18 -14.61
C ARG A 8 -1.85 35.91 -13.27
N ALA A 9 -2.82 35.75 -12.38
CA ALA A 9 -2.78 36.37 -11.06
C ALA A 9 -1.56 35.87 -10.23
N MET A 10 -0.75 36.80 -9.74
CA MET A 10 0.37 36.54 -8.82
C MET A 10 -0.01 36.99 -7.42
N GLY A 11 -0.16 36.04 -6.49
CA GLY A 11 -0.38 36.36 -5.08
C GLY A 11 0.91 36.86 -4.41
N PRO A 12 0.86 37.88 -3.54
CA PRO A 12 2.05 38.43 -2.91
C PRO A 12 2.63 37.48 -1.85
N MET A 13 3.95 37.27 -1.92
CA MET A 13 4.74 36.72 -0.81
C MET A 13 4.75 37.72 0.35
N GLN A 14 4.40 37.29 1.56
CA GLN A 14 4.67 38.06 2.78
C GLN A 14 5.88 37.47 3.52
N SER A 15 6.79 38.32 3.96
CA SER A 15 8.02 37.91 4.64
C SER A 15 8.50 38.93 5.67
N ILE A 16 9.00 38.40 6.80
CA ILE A 16 9.92 39.03 7.76
C ILE A 16 9.39 40.22 8.58
N ALA A 17 9.29 39.99 9.89
CA ALA A 17 9.74 40.94 10.91
C ALA A 17 10.26 40.14 12.13
N THR A 18 11.43 40.50 12.67
CA THR A 18 12.10 39.78 13.76
C THR A 18 12.76 40.74 14.75
N THR A 19 12.37 40.68 16.03
CA THR A 19 13.17 41.22 17.16
C THR A 19 12.90 40.41 18.42
N GLY A 20 13.94 39.98 19.12
CA GLY A 20 13.80 39.15 20.34
C GLY A 20 15.14 38.63 20.87
N SER A 21 16.11 39.53 21.09
CA SER A 21 17.45 39.16 21.53
C SER A 21 17.59 39.17 23.06
N LEU A 22 17.98 38.03 23.64
CA LEU A 22 18.64 37.95 24.95
C LEU A 22 19.76 36.91 24.87
N ALA A 23 20.98 37.30 25.22
CA ALA A 23 22.17 36.46 25.12
C ALA A 23 22.58 35.87 26.47
N ARG A 24 23.15 34.65 26.48
CA ARG A 24 24.04 34.18 27.56
C ARG A 24 24.99 33.05 27.14
N SER A 25 26.27 33.42 27.01
CA SER A 25 27.48 32.64 27.33
C SER A 25 27.52 31.12 27.03
N SER A 26 28.00 30.78 25.84
CA SER A 26 29.11 29.84 25.57
C SER A 26 29.60 28.87 26.68
N ILE A 27 29.57 27.57 26.38
CA ILE A 27 30.69 26.63 26.62
C ILE A 27 30.91 25.80 25.35
N ILE A 28 32.17 25.52 24.99
CA ILE A 28 32.58 24.89 23.73
C ILE A 28 32.84 23.39 23.93
N ARG A 29 32.46 22.54 22.96
CA ARG A 29 33.19 21.29 22.66
C ARG A 29 33.08 20.87 21.18
N ALA A 30 34.15 20.23 20.69
CA ALA A 30 34.37 19.75 19.32
C ALA A 30 33.19 18.92 18.76
N THR A 31 32.72 19.11 17.52
CA THR A 31 33.28 18.52 16.28
C THR A 31 33.70 17.05 16.47
N THR A 32 33.15 16.09 15.72
CA THR A 32 33.02 16.03 14.25
C THR A 32 31.64 15.63 13.75
N ALA A 33 31.36 15.90 12.47
CA ALA A 33 30.15 15.42 11.78
C ALA A 33 30.49 14.96 10.35
N LEU A 34 30.29 13.67 10.04
CA LEU A 34 30.39 13.17 8.67
C LEU A 34 29.25 13.75 7.83
N ARG A 35 29.57 14.61 6.86
CA ARG A 35 28.65 15.00 5.79
C ARG A 35 28.91 14.14 4.56
N GLN A 36 28.04 13.17 4.33
CA GLN A 36 27.99 12.43 3.07
C GLN A 36 27.59 13.37 1.92
N SER A 37 28.14 13.16 0.73
CA SER A 37 27.91 14.01 -0.44
C SER A 37 26.56 13.74 -1.10
N VAL A 38 25.68 14.74 -1.09
CA VAL A 38 24.42 14.68 -1.84
C VAL A 38 24.70 15.01 -3.30
N ARG A 39 24.65 14.00 -4.19
CA ARG A 39 24.70 14.21 -5.64
C ARG A 39 23.38 14.80 -6.13
N TYR A 40 23.36 16.10 -6.39
CA TYR A 40 22.32 16.72 -7.20
C TYR A 40 22.73 16.72 -8.68
N ASN A 41 22.14 15.82 -9.46
CA ASN A 41 22.07 16.03 -10.91
C ASN A 41 21.06 17.14 -11.16
N SER A 42 21.54 18.31 -11.60
CA SER A 42 20.71 19.37 -12.17
C SER A 42 20.91 19.41 -13.68
N TYR A 43 19.81 19.61 -14.39
CA TYR A 43 19.66 19.40 -15.83
C TYR A 43 19.71 20.76 -16.53
N THR A 44 20.60 20.91 -17.50
CA THR A 44 20.69 22.11 -18.35
C THR A 44 19.60 22.08 -19.42
N PRO A 45 18.77 23.14 -19.57
CA PRO A 45 17.86 23.26 -20.70
C PRO A 45 18.62 23.56 -22.00
N THR A 46 18.02 23.19 -23.13
CA THR A 46 18.61 23.30 -24.49
C THR A 46 18.05 24.50 -25.24
N GLU A 47 18.88 25.18 -26.05
CA GLU A 47 18.44 26.15 -27.06
C GLU A 47 19.40 26.12 -28.27
N ALA A 48 18.92 25.70 -29.45
CA ALA A 48 19.60 25.78 -30.75
C ALA A 48 18.61 25.53 -31.91
N THR A 49 18.78 26.19 -33.06
CA THR A 49 17.80 26.28 -34.18
C THR A 49 18.55 26.65 -35.48
N GLN A 50 18.17 26.27 -36.72
CA GLN A 50 17.02 25.52 -37.26
C GLN A 50 17.54 24.16 -37.85
N GLU A 51 17.18 23.50 -38.96
CA GLU A 51 16.31 23.68 -40.17
C GLU A 51 15.61 22.33 -40.51
N PRO A 52 14.56 22.29 -41.37
CA PRO A 52 13.89 21.06 -41.80
C PRO A 52 14.43 20.45 -43.12
N THR A 53 14.35 19.12 -43.28
CA THR A 53 14.63 18.42 -44.55
C THR A 53 13.57 17.34 -44.85
N VAL A 54 13.40 16.99 -46.13
CA VAL A 54 12.18 16.38 -46.68
C VAL A 54 12.13 14.84 -46.62
N ALA A 55 10.89 14.34 -46.45
CA ALA A 55 10.30 13.10 -46.98
C ALA A 55 11.14 11.80 -47.10
N SER A 56 10.63 10.73 -46.48
CA SER A 56 10.52 9.40 -47.10
C SER A 56 9.41 8.58 -46.45
N SER A 57 8.77 7.72 -47.23
CA SER A 57 7.58 6.94 -46.85
C SER A 57 7.91 5.50 -46.44
N SER A 58 7.28 5.01 -45.37
CA SER A 58 7.06 3.57 -45.16
C SER A 58 5.70 3.34 -44.48
N SER A 59 5.05 2.23 -44.81
CA SER A 59 3.65 1.96 -44.46
C SER A 59 3.48 1.50 -43.01
N PRO A 60 2.33 1.78 -42.37
CA PRO A 60 1.93 1.07 -41.16
C PRO A 60 1.63 -0.39 -41.53
N ALA A 61 2.50 -1.32 -41.11
CA ALA A 61 2.19 -2.74 -41.16
C ALA A 61 1.03 -3.07 -40.19
N PRO A 62 0.16 -4.02 -40.51
CA PRO A 62 -0.85 -4.48 -39.56
C PRO A 62 -0.15 -5.07 -38.33
N SER A 63 -0.55 -4.61 -37.14
CA SER A 63 -0.03 -5.13 -35.88
C SER A 63 -0.57 -6.53 -35.63
N THR A 64 0.14 -7.55 -36.11
CA THR A 64 -0.05 -8.94 -35.68
C THR A 64 0.21 -8.99 -34.18
N SER A 65 -0.86 -9.03 -33.38
CA SER A 65 -0.79 -9.12 -31.93
C SER A 65 -0.32 -10.52 -31.54
N THR A 66 1.00 -10.70 -31.45
CA THR A 66 1.61 -11.91 -30.87
C THR A 66 1.05 -12.10 -29.47
N PRO A 67 0.36 -13.22 -29.16
CA PRO A 67 -0.25 -13.39 -27.86
C PRO A 67 0.82 -13.40 -26.76
N LEU A 68 0.65 -12.53 -25.75
CA LEU A 68 1.58 -12.39 -24.63
C LEU A 68 1.82 -13.73 -23.94
N SER A 69 3.08 -14.16 -23.87
CA SER A 69 3.46 -15.45 -23.29
C SER A 69 3.56 -15.33 -21.76
N LEU A 70 3.28 -16.43 -21.05
CA LEU A 70 3.54 -16.48 -19.60
C LEU A 70 5.00 -16.24 -19.22
N THR A 71 5.95 -16.55 -20.12
CA THR A 71 7.37 -16.24 -19.93
C THR A 71 7.64 -14.75 -19.75
N ASP A 72 6.75 -13.89 -20.24
CA ASP A 72 6.91 -12.45 -20.19
C ASP A 72 6.39 -11.86 -18.87
N LEU A 73 5.58 -12.58 -18.09
CA LEU A 73 4.98 -12.10 -16.84
C LEU A 73 5.87 -12.33 -15.60
N GLU A 74 6.16 -11.26 -14.87
CA GLU A 74 6.92 -11.32 -13.61
C GLU A 74 6.06 -11.87 -12.45
N PRO A 75 6.52 -12.89 -11.70
CA PRO A 75 5.75 -13.43 -10.57
C PRO A 75 5.45 -12.37 -9.49
N PRO A 76 4.27 -12.45 -8.84
CA PRO A 76 3.84 -11.48 -7.82
C PRO A 76 4.58 -11.67 -6.49
N THR A 77 4.65 -10.61 -5.68
CA THR A 77 4.85 -10.79 -4.24
C THR A 77 3.53 -11.25 -3.63
N LEU A 78 3.47 -12.48 -3.11
CA LEU A 78 2.31 -13.03 -2.41
C LEU A 78 1.87 -12.14 -1.23
N LEU A 79 0.59 -12.21 -0.88
CA LEU A 79 0.06 -11.55 0.32
C LEU A 79 0.65 -12.21 1.59
N ARG A 80 1.19 -11.39 2.49
CA ARG A 80 1.76 -11.88 3.75
C ARG A 80 0.64 -12.32 4.70
N ASN A 81 0.64 -13.61 5.05
CA ASN A 81 -0.14 -14.13 6.16
C ASN A 81 0.48 -13.66 7.50
N TYR A 82 -0.37 -13.35 8.49
CA TYR A 82 0.02 -12.86 9.81
C TYR A 82 -0.77 -13.61 10.87
N ALA A 83 -0.11 -14.04 11.94
CA ALA A 83 -0.79 -14.63 13.09
C ALA A 83 -1.78 -13.63 13.71
N SER A 84 -3.05 -14.04 13.77
CA SER A 84 -4.13 -13.26 14.37
C SER A 84 -4.38 -13.73 15.80
N LYS A 85 -4.44 -12.77 16.74
CA LYS A 85 -4.89 -13.01 18.11
C LYS A 85 -6.03 -12.07 18.45
N THR A 86 -7.12 -12.66 18.91
CA THR A 86 -8.37 -12.00 19.23
C THR A 86 -8.38 -11.41 20.64
N LYS A 87 -9.05 -10.28 20.82
CA LYS A 87 -9.18 -9.52 22.07
C LYS A 87 -10.56 -8.86 22.15
N SER A 88 -11.10 -8.68 23.36
CA SER A 88 -12.27 -7.84 23.60
C SER A 88 -11.87 -6.45 24.09
N GLY A 89 -12.71 -5.44 23.85
CA GLY A 89 -12.49 -4.06 24.31
C GLY A 89 -13.68 -3.14 24.06
N THR A 90 -13.66 -1.94 24.67
CA THR A 90 -14.73 -0.95 24.59
C THR A 90 -14.35 0.21 23.67
N VAL A 91 -15.26 0.65 22.81
CA VAL A 91 -15.06 1.74 21.86
C VAL A 91 -15.16 3.09 22.57
N VAL A 92 -14.05 3.82 22.66
CA VAL A 92 -13.95 5.10 23.40
C VAL A 92 -14.16 6.32 22.50
N SER A 93 -13.77 6.25 21.22
CA SER A 93 -14.10 7.31 20.26
C SER A 93 -14.22 6.77 18.83
N VAL A 94 -15.17 7.36 18.10
CA VAL A 94 -15.58 7.08 16.71
C VAL A 94 -15.60 8.42 15.96
N GLY A 95 -15.59 8.41 14.62
CA GLY A 95 -15.79 9.61 13.79
C GLY A 95 -14.60 10.58 13.74
N ARG A 96 -13.55 10.38 14.55
CA ARG A 96 -12.30 11.17 14.47
C ARG A 96 -11.42 10.82 13.27
N MET A 97 -11.62 9.65 12.66
CA MET A 97 -10.95 9.16 11.45
C MET A 97 -11.91 8.21 10.72
N ASP A 98 -11.90 8.18 9.39
CA ASP A 98 -12.73 7.25 8.63
C ASP A 98 -12.28 5.79 8.85
N ARG A 99 -13.26 4.87 8.91
CA ARG A 99 -13.08 3.41 9.01
C ARG A 99 -12.11 2.96 10.10
N THR A 100 -12.00 3.73 11.18
CA THR A 100 -11.03 3.52 12.25
C THR A 100 -11.53 4.09 13.58
N VAL A 101 -11.57 3.26 14.63
CA VAL A 101 -12.02 3.62 15.97
C VAL A 101 -10.88 3.54 16.99
N THR A 102 -11.00 4.27 18.10
CA THR A 102 -10.11 4.09 19.27
C THR A 102 -10.80 3.21 20.29
N VAL A 103 -10.17 2.07 20.60
CA VAL A 103 -10.67 1.04 21.52
C VAL A 103 -9.77 0.99 22.73
N VAL A 104 -10.35 0.86 23.93
CA VAL A 104 -9.61 0.50 25.15
C VAL A 104 -9.84 -0.98 25.44
N TYR A 105 -8.75 -1.72 25.61
CA TYR A 105 -8.80 -3.07 26.18
C TYR A 105 -7.99 -3.10 27.48
N ARG A 106 -8.33 -4.04 28.36
CA ARG A 106 -7.63 -4.23 29.63
C ARG A 106 -6.51 -5.24 29.46
N SER A 107 -5.31 -4.86 29.87
CA SER A 107 -4.13 -5.72 29.95
C SER A 107 -3.69 -5.86 31.41
N ASN A 108 -3.05 -6.97 31.75
CA ASN A 108 -2.39 -7.11 33.05
C ASN A 108 -0.90 -6.79 32.85
N GLU A 109 -0.38 -5.81 33.59
CA GLU A 109 1.04 -5.48 33.63
C GLU A 109 1.65 -5.95 34.97
N TRP A 110 2.84 -6.53 34.93
CA TRP A 110 3.55 -6.99 36.12
C TRP A 110 4.44 -5.88 36.68
N ASP A 111 4.13 -5.42 37.88
CA ASP A 111 5.02 -4.55 38.65
C ASP A 111 6.13 -5.41 39.28
N LYS A 112 7.39 -5.10 38.93
CA LYS A 112 8.58 -5.80 39.46
C LYS A 112 8.90 -5.44 40.92
N HIS A 113 8.52 -4.24 41.37
CA HIS A 113 8.78 -3.76 42.72
C HIS A 113 7.75 -4.33 43.70
N VAL A 114 6.46 -4.14 43.43
CA VAL A 114 5.36 -4.68 44.28
C VAL A 114 5.08 -6.18 44.01
N ARG A 115 5.69 -6.76 42.97
CA ARG A 115 5.55 -8.18 42.56
C ARG A 115 4.08 -8.60 42.41
N LYS A 116 3.33 -7.78 41.67
CA LYS A 116 1.87 -7.92 41.50
C LYS A 116 1.43 -7.54 40.09
N TYR A 117 0.40 -8.22 39.59
CA TYR A 117 -0.29 -7.83 38.36
C TYR A 117 -1.31 -6.72 38.62
N TYR A 118 -1.21 -5.64 37.83
CA TYR A 118 -2.17 -4.54 37.82
C TYR A 118 -2.91 -4.45 36.47
N ARG A 119 -4.17 -4.03 36.51
CA ARG A 119 -4.98 -3.81 35.30
C ARG A 119 -4.63 -2.46 34.69
N LYS A 120 -4.27 -2.47 33.41
CA LYS A 120 -3.84 -1.31 32.62
C LYS A 120 -4.72 -1.19 31.38
N ASP A 121 -5.44 -0.08 31.28
CA ASP A 121 -6.32 0.26 30.17
C ASP A 121 -5.49 0.79 28.98
N VAL A 122 -5.34 -0.02 27.93
CA VAL A 122 -4.49 0.26 26.77
C VAL A 122 -5.33 0.69 25.57
N LYS A 123 -5.02 1.86 25.01
CA LYS A 123 -5.67 2.44 23.83
C LYS A 123 -5.05 1.89 22.54
N ILE A 124 -5.88 1.33 21.66
CA ILE A 124 -5.49 0.81 20.33
C ILE A 124 -6.37 1.45 19.25
N LEU A 125 -5.79 1.65 18.06
CA LEU A 125 -6.52 1.99 16.85
C LEU A 125 -6.92 0.71 16.10
N VAL A 126 -8.22 0.52 15.90
CA VAL A 126 -8.82 -0.66 15.24
C VAL A 126 -9.55 -0.19 13.99
N SER A 127 -9.34 -0.86 12.86
CA SER A 127 -10.06 -0.57 11.62
C SER A 127 -11.44 -1.22 11.60
N ASP A 128 -12.46 -0.42 11.29
CA ASP A 128 -13.86 -0.81 11.08
C ASP A 128 -14.20 -0.52 9.60
N PRO A 129 -14.18 -1.50 8.69
CA PRO A 129 -14.30 -1.24 7.25
C PRO A 129 -15.62 -0.58 6.81
N GLN A 130 -16.70 -0.73 7.59
CA GLN A 130 -18.06 -0.32 7.22
C GLN A 130 -18.63 0.80 8.11
N ASN A 131 -17.83 1.37 9.03
CA ASN A 131 -18.29 2.37 10.02
C ASN A 131 -19.52 1.89 10.83
N SER A 132 -19.52 0.60 11.16
CA SER A 132 -20.55 -0.12 11.95
C SER A 132 -20.63 0.33 13.42
N LEU A 133 -19.50 0.78 13.98
CA LEU A 133 -19.36 1.00 15.42
C LEU A 133 -19.84 2.37 15.91
N ARG A 134 -20.22 2.43 17.18
CA ARG A 134 -20.65 3.62 17.92
C ARG A 134 -19.86 3.71 19.25
N LYS A 135 -19.82 4.89 19.85
CA LYS A 135 -19.12 5.11 21.13
C LYS A 135 -19.84 4.34 22.23
N GLY A 136 -19.11 3.53 23.00
CA GLY A 136 -19.65 2.72 24.09
C GLY A 136 -19.84 1.23 23.76
N ASP A 137 -19.83 0.85 22.47
CA ASP A 137 -19.92 -0.56 22.07
C ASP A 137 -18.79 -1.39 22.73
N VAL A 138 -19.10 -2.62 23.14
CA VAL A 138 -18.08 -3.63 23.45
C VAL A 138 -17.92 -4.53 22.23
N ILE A 139 -16.69 -4.64 21.74
CA ILE A 139 -16.36 -5.35 20.50
C ILE A 139 -15.33 -6.43 20.73
N GLU A 140 -15.24 -7.35 19.78
CA GLU A 140 -14.10 -8.23 19.59
C GLU A 140 -13.28 -7.78 18.37
N PHE A 141 -11.96 -7.80 18.49
CA PHE A 141 -11.03 -7.39 17.44
C PHE A 141 -9.80 -8.31 17.38
N SER A 142 -9.30 -8.55 16.18
CA SER A 142 -8.10 -9.35 15.93
C SER A 142 -6.87 -8.47 15.70
N SER A 143 -5.68 -9.03 15.94
CA SER A 143 -4.42 -8.54 15.35
C SER A 143 -4.17 -9.20 13.98
N GLY A 144 -3.17 -8.70 13.24
CA GLY A 144 -2.66 -9.37 12.03
C GLY A 144 -3.18 -8.77 10.72
N ALA A 145 -3.98 -7.71 10.77
CA ALA A 145 -4.46 -6.98 9.60
C ALA A 145 -3.88 -5.55 9.56
N PRO A 146 -2.60 -5.37 9.17
CA PRO A 146 -1.97 -4.06 9.07
C PRO A 146 -2.52 -3.25 7.88
N LYS A 147 -3.34 -2.24 8.20
CA LYS A 147 -3.89 -1.25 7.26
C LYS A 147 -3.03 0.01 7.16
N SER A 148 -2.32 0.35 8.24
CA SER A 148 -1.45 1.54 8.34
C SER A 148 -0.42 1.35 9.46
N HIS A 149 0.60 2.22 9.53
CA HIS A 149 1.70 2.16 10.51
C HIS A 149 1.25 2.10 11.99
N ARG A 150 0.04 2.57 12.31
CA ARG A 150 -0.53 2.50 13.68
C ARG A 150 -1.79 1.62 13.79
N VAL A 151 -2.24 1.03 12.68
CA VAL A 151 -3.52 0.31 12.59
C VAL A 151 -3.25 -1.11 12.15
N HIS A 152 -3.05 -1.98 13.15
CA HIS A 152 -2.69 -3.41 12.99
C HIS A 152 -3.82 -4.38 13.38
N HIS A 153 -4.96 -3.81 13.77
CA HIS A 153 -6.10 -4.52 14.33
C HIS A 153 -7.37 -4.20 13.54
N VAL A 154 -8.27 -5.16 13.44
CA VAL A 154 -9.58 -5.03 12.74
C VAL A 154 -10.68 -5.62 13.61
N VAL A 155 -11.89 -5.07 13.51
CA VAL A 155 -13.09 -5.58 14.19
C VAL A 155 -13.45 -6.97 13.63
N GLU A 156 -13.78 -7.92 14.51
CA GLU A 156 -14.28 -9.25 14.13
C GLU A 156 -15.80 -9.35 14.37
N ARG A 157 -16.28 -8.96 15.56
CA ARG A 157 -17.72 -8.84 15.86
C ARG A 157 -18.02 -7.76 16.91
N ILE A 158 -19.26 -7.29 16.93
CA ILE A 158 -19.82 -6.57 18.08
C ILE A 158 -20.21 -7.61 19.14
N ILE A 159 -19.89 -7.38 20.41
CA ILE A 159 -20.28 -8.25 21.53
C ILE A 159 -21.53 -7.69 22.22
N THR A 160 -21.52 -6.40 22.58
CA THR A 160 -22.72 -5.69 23.04
C THR A 160 -22.80 -4.32 22.37
N PRO A 161 -23.84 -4.05 21.54
CA PRO A 161 -24.07 -2.73 20.97
C PRO A 161 -24.53 -1.75 22.06
N PHE A 162 -24.15 -0.48 21.92
CA PHE A 162 -24.57 0.62 22.80
C PHE A 162 -25.45 1.63 22.04
N ALA A 163 -26.53 2.07 22.71
CA ALA A 163 -27.57 3.01 22.25
C ALA A 163 -28.39 2.57 21.02
N VAL A 164 -27.74 2.26 19.90
CA VAL A 164 -28.38 1.80 18.65
C VAL A 164 -28.25 0.28 18.55
N PRO A 165 -29.32 -0.48 18.21
CA PRO A 165 -29.25 -1.95 18.04
C PRO A 165 -28.33 -2.35 16.89
N ILE A 166 -28.15 -3.66 16.66
CA ILE A 166 -27.28 -4.15 15.58
C ILE A 166 -27.92 -4.07 14.19
N GLU A 167 -29.26 -4.07 14.12
CA GLU A 167 -30.05 -4.08 12.88
C GLU A 167 -30.01 -2.72 12.14
N ASP A 168 -30.05 -1.61 12.87
CA ASP A 168 -29.95 -0.23 12.33
C ASP A 168 -28.53 0.15 11.83
N ARG A 169 -27.62 -0.82 11.64
CA ARG A 169 -26.19 -0.59 11.40
C ARG A 169 -25.67 -1.37 10.19
N PRO A 170 -24.67 -0.84 9.48
CA PRO A 170 -23.88 -1.63 8.54
C PRO A 170 -23.26 -2.86 9.23
N ALA A 171 -23.35 -4.03 8.59
CA ALA A 171 -22.76 -5.25 9.09
C ALA A 171 -21.22 -5.17 9.18
N VAL A 172 -20.63 -5.91 10.14
CA VAL A 172 -19.18 -6.05 10.27
C VAL A 172 -18.69 -7.05 9.21
N MET A 173 -17.73 -6.67 8.37
CA MET A 173 -17.18 -7.57 7.35
C MET A 173 -16.49 -8.79 7.97
N THR A 174 -16.83 -9.99 7.48
CA THR A 174 -16.18 -11.24 7.91
C THR A 174 -14.69 -11.25 7.56
N LYS A 175 -13.94 -12.20 8.15
CA LYS A 175 -12.50 -12.36 7.85
C LYS A 175 -12.27 -12.67 6.37
N GLU A 176 -13.13 -13.50 5.79
CA GLU A 176 -13.04 -13.98 4.41
C GLU A 176 -13.31 -12.85 3.42
N GLU A 177 -14.35 -12.04 3.61
CA GLU A 177 -14.59 -10.81 2.82
C GLU A 177 -13.38 -9.86 2.85
N ARG A 178 -12.77 -9.67 4.04
CA ARG A 178 -11.57 -8.84 4.23
C ARG A 178 -10.30 -9.45 3.64
N GLU A 179 -10.31 -10.73 3.31
CA GLU A 179 -9.23 -11.43 2.61
C GLU A 179 -9.47 -11.38 1.10
N GLN A 180 -10.71 -11.55 0.63
CA GLN A 180 -11.13 -11.31 -0.74
C GLN A 180 -10.92 -9.86 -1.18
N GLU A 181 -11.28 -8.85 -0.39
CA GLU A 181 -11.04 -7.44 -0.73
C GLU A 181 -9.54 -7.14 -0.87
N ARG A 182 -8.73 -7.72 0.02
CA ARG A 182 -7.26 -7.60 0.01
C ARG A 182 -6.66 -8.27 -1.23
N ALA A 183 -7.16 -9.46 -1.59
CA ALA A 183 -6.78 -10.20 -2.78
C ALA A 183 -7.17 -9.46 -4.06
N ARG A 184 -8.40 -8.96 -4.18
CA ARG A 184 -8.88 -8.13 -5.31
C ARG A 184 -8.03 -6.87 -5.49
N ARG A 185 -7.71 -6.15 -4.40
CA ARG A 185 -6.87 -4.93 -4.44
C ARG A 185 -5.40 -5.23 -4.74
N TRP A 186 -4.91 -6.42 -4.41
CA TRP A 186 -3.60 -6.93 -4.80
C TRP A 186 -3.54 -7.32 -6.28
N ALA A 187 -4.53 -8.05 -6.77
CA ALA A 187 -4.65 -8.45 -8.18
C ALA A 187 -4.77 -7.23 -9.12
N ALA A 188 -5.64 -6.28 -8.79
CA ALA A 188 -5.76 -5.02 -9.55
C ALA A 188 -4.45 -4.20 -9.53
N LYS A 189 -3.67 -4.25 -8.44
CA LYS A 189 -2.33 -3.64 -8.38
C LYS A 189 -1.31 -4.40 -9.24
N TYR A 190 -1.43 -5.73 -9.35
CA TYR A 190 -0.60 -6.56 -10.22
C TYR A 190 -0.87 -6.29 -11.70
N VAL A 191 -2.11 -6.41 -12.16
CA VAL A 191 -2.50 -6.16 -13.56
C VAL A 191 -2.03 -4.76 -14.00
N ARG A 192 -2.29 -3.72 -13.20
CA ARG A 192 -1.87 -2.34 -13.47
C ARG A 192 -0.34 -2.12 -13.40
N ARG A 193 0.42 -3.04 -12.81
CA ARG A 193 1.90 -3.02 -12.81
C ARG A 193 2.44 -3.67 -14.08
N GLU A 194 1.89 -4.82 -14.45
CA GLU A 194 2.34 -5.57 -15.62
C GLU A 194 1.92 -4.92 -16.94
N SER A 195 0.70 -4.38 -17.05
CA SER A 195 0.27 -3.66 -18.26
C SER A 195 1.14 -2.43 -18.55
N ARG A 196 1.58 -1.74 -17.48
CA ARG A 196 2.58 -0.66 -17.60
C ARG A 196 3.97 -1.15 -18.01
N ARG A 197 4.34 -2.39 -17.71
CA ARG A 197 5.66 -2.96 -18.07
C ARG A 197 5.69 -3.44 -19.51
N LEU A 198 4.60 -4.04 -20.01
CA LEU A 198 4.51 -4.56 -21.37
C LEU A 198 3.98 -3.53 -22.38
N GLY A 199 3.22 -2.54 -21.94
CA GLY A 199 2.60 -1.52 -22.81
C GLY A 199 1.19 -1.88 -23.32
N GLU A 200 0.71 -3.08 -23.03
CA GLU A 200 -0.57 -3.64 -23.48
C GLU A 200 -1.49 -3.98 -22.29
N GLU A 201 -2.81 -4.09 -22.52
CA GLU A 201 -3.76 -4.50 -21.49
C GLU A 201 -3.78 -6.03 -21.30
N ILE A 202 -3.46 -6.46 -20.07
CA ILE A 202 -3.23 -7.87 -19.76
C ILE A 202 -4.52 -8.56 -19.34
N ASN A 203 -5.05 -9.35 -20.27
CA ASN A 203 -6.21 -10.20 -20.08
C ASN A 203 -5.79 -11.53 -19.40
N LEU A 204 -5.78 -11.55 -18.07
CA LEU A 204 -5.35 -12.74 -17.29
C LEU A 204 -6.10 -14.02 -17.67
N GLU A 205 -7.39 -13.92 -18.02
CA GLU A 205 -8.18 -15.08 -18.44
C GLU A 205 -7.72 -15.70 -19.76
N THR A 206 -7.35 -14.90 -20.77
CA THR A 206 -6.94 -15.45 -22.07
C THR A 206 -5.60 -16.16 -21.95
N ILE A 207 -4.68 -15.58 -21.19
CA ILE A 207 -3.39 -16.17 -20.84
C ILE A 207 -3.58 -17.48 -20.06
N ALA A 208 -4.47 -17.49 -19.05
CA ALA A 208 -4.75 -18.70 -18.27
C ALA A 208 -5.43 -19.82 -19.09
N ARG A 209 -6.36 -19.48 -20.00
CA ARG A 209 -6.95 -20.45 -20.95
C ARG A 209 -5.92 -20.99 -21.93
N ALA A 210 -5.07 -20.14 -22.50
CA ALA A 210 -4.04 -20.53 -23.47
C ALA A 210 -3.01 -21.54 -22.90
N HIS A 211 -2.78 -21.51 -21.58
CA HIS A 211 -1.91 -22.46 -20.87
C HIS A 211 -2.67 -23.58 -20.14
N GLY A 212 -3.98 -23.75 -20.37
CA GLY A 212 -4.77 -24.85 -19.81
C GLY A 212 -5.07 -24.74 -18.31
N TYR A 213 -4.89 -23.57 -17.70
CA TYR A 213 -5.15 -23.34 -16.27
C TYR A 213 -6.63 -23.07 -15.94
N ILE A 214 -7.56 -23.11 -16.90
CA ILE A 214 -9.00 -22.92 -16.68
C ILE A 214 -9.75 -23.99 -17.46
N GLN A 215 -10.70 -24.68 -16.83
CA GLN A 215 -11.61 -25.60 -17.53
C GLN A 215 -12.81 -24.84 -18.13
N ASP A 216 -13.36 -25.33 -19.24
CA ASP A 216 -14.49 -24.69 -19.90
C ASP A 216 -15.71 -24.58 -18.96
N GLY A 217 -16.05 -23.35 -18.56
CA GLY A 217 -17.10 -23.03 -17.59
C GLY A 217 -16.60 -22.50 -16.24
N GLU A 218 -15.31 -22.61 -15.89
CA GLU A 218 -14.75 -22.00 -14.68
C GLU A 218 -14.59 -20.48 -14.83
N SER A 219 -15.25 -19.70 -13.96
CA SER A 219 -15.04 -18.25 -13.82
C SER A 219 -14.35 -17.92 -12.50
N LEU A 220 -13.03 -17.67 -12.54
CA LEU A 220 -12.21 -17.42 -11.35
C LEU A 220 -11.98 -15.92 -11.11
N SER A 221 -11.80 -15.55 -9.84
CA SER A 221 -11.36 -14.20 -9.46
C SER A 221 -9.99 -13.89 -10.05
N ALA A 222 -9.75 -12.64 -10.45
CA ALA A 222 -8.44 -12.19 -10.92
C ALA A 222 -7.29 -12.48 -9.92
N ALA A 223 -7.58 -12.63 -8.63
CA ALA A 223 -6.58 -13.07 -7.65
C ALA A 223 -6.31 -14.58 -7.69
N GLU A 224 -7.34 -15.41 -7.87
CA GLU A 224 -7.23 -16.86 -8.03
C GLU A 224 -6.50 -17.22 -9.34
N LEU A 225 -6.78 -16.49 -10.43
CA LEU A 225 -6.04 -16.60 -11.69
C LEU A 225 -4.54 -16.38 -11.49
N ILE A 226 -4.15 -15.29 -10.83
CA ILE A 226 -2.74 -15.02 -10.52
C ILE A 226 -2.15 -16.13 -9.62
N HIS A 227 -2.91 -16.65 -8.66
CA HIS A 227 -2.45 -17.74 -7.81
C HIS A 227 -2.23 -19.06 -8.57
N ARG A 228 -3.12 -19.43 -9.52
CA ARG A 228 -3.00 -20.65 -10.33
C ARG A 228 -1.92 -20.52 -11.42
N ILE A 229 -1.80 -19.35 -12.06
CA ILE A 229 -0.73 -19.05 -13.05
C ILE A 229 0.67 -19.17 -12.43
N PHE A 230 0.86 -18.65 -11.22
CA PHE A 230 2.16 -18.63 -10.53
C PHE A 230 2.28 -19.73 -9.47
N GLU A 231 1.50 -20.81 -9.58
CA GLU A 231 1.59 -21.95 -8.68
C GLU A 231 2.97 -22.63 -8.82
N GLY A 232 3.64 -22.87 -7.69
CA GLY A 232 5.04 -23.33 -7.65
C GLY A 232 6.11 -22.30 -8.04
N GLN A 233 5.75 -21.16 -8.65
CA GLN A 233 6.73 -20.14 -9.07
C GLN A 233 7.08 -19.17 -7.93
N GLU A 234 8.22 -19.41 -7.27
CA GLU A 234 8.78 -18.41 -6.34
C GLU A 234 9.16 -17.12 -7.06
N ARG A 235 8.79 -15.96 -6.48
CA ARG A 235 9.34 -14.68 -6.93
C ARG A 235 10.81 -14.51 -6.51
N ILE A 236 11.71 -14.86 -7.41
CA ILE A 236 13.16 -14.76 -7.22
C ILE A 236 13.58 -13.29 -7.12
N GLY A 237 14.04 -12.85 -5.93
CA GLY A 237 14.59 -11.52 -5.72
C GLY A 237 15.97 -11.34 -6.36
N LYS A 238 16.36 -10.10 -6.71
CA LYS A 238 17.61 -9.78 -7.45
C LYS A 238 18.87 -10.48 -6.89
N VAL A 239 19.00 -10.61 -5.57
CA VAL A 239 20.14 -11.31 -4.94
C VAL A 239 20.10 -12.82 -5.21
N LYS A 240 18.93 -13.47 -5.06
CA LYS A 240 18.79 -14.91 -5.34
C LYS A 240 19.02 -15.20 -6.83
N LYS A 241 18.53 -14.31 -7.72
CA LYS A 241 18.79 -14.39 -9.17
C LYS A 241 20.29 -14.29 -9.49
N LEU A 242 20.99 -13.28 -8.97
CA LEU A 242 22.44 -13.11 -9.19
C LEU A 242 23.27 -14.28 -8.63
N VAL A 243 22.84 -14.87 -7.51
CA VAL A 243 23.45 -16.09 -6.96
C VAL A 243 23.21 -17.30 -7.87
N GLN A 244 22.01 -17.46 -8.45
CA GLN A 244 21.72 -18.54 -9.40
C GLN A 244 22.47 -18.36 -10.72
N GLU A 245 22.53 -17.14 -11.25
CA GLU A 245 23.33 -16.79 -12.44
C GLU A 245 24.79 -17.20 -12.24
N ARG A 246 25.41 -16.79 -11.11
CA ARG A 246 26.79 -17.16 -10.77
C ARG A 246 27.00 -18.65 -10.50
N ILE A 247 26.02 -19.36 -9.96
CA ILE A 247 26.14 -20.82 -9.76
C ILE A 247 26.09 -21.52 -11.13
N GLY A 248 25.25 -21.05 -12.06
CA GLY A 248 25.24 -21.54 -13.45
C GLY A 248 26.57 -21.28 -14.17
N GLU A 249 27.13 -20.07 -14.05
CA GLU A 249 28.47 -19.70 -14.57
C GLU A 249 29.61 -20.58 -14.05
N VAL A 250 29.44 -21.26 -12.91
CA VAL A 250 30.44 -22.15 -12.27
C VAL A 250 30.16 -23.63 -12.56
N GLN A 251 29.03 -23.96 -13.18
CA GLN A 251 28.61 -25.32 -13.54
C GLN A 251 28.62 -25.61 -15.04
N ALA A 252 28.99 -24.62 -15.87
CA ALA A 252 29.10 -24.69 -17.32
C ALA A 252 30.57 -24.68 -17.79
#